data_AF-A0A1V4WTJ5-F1
#
_entry.id   AF-A0A1V4WTJ5-F1
#
_cell.length_a   1.000
_cell.length_b   1.000
_cell.length_c   1.000
_cell.angle_alpha   90.00
_cell.angle_beta   90.00
_cell.angle_gamma   90.00
#
_symmetry.space_group_name_H-M   'P 1'
#
loop_
_entity.id
_entity.type
_entity.pdbx_description
1 polymer ?
#
loop_
_entity_poly.entity_id
_entity_poly.type
_entity_poly.pdbx_seq_one_letter_code
_entity_poly.pdbx_strand_id
1 'polypeptide(L)' 'MEGYRYEEKEDHAGRKVKVLGATFEEGKPEERGDWREKLASRDERLGFIRSAMRYWYSADWYGSEKRKQEA' A
#
# COMPACT_ATOMS: atom_id res chain seq x y z
N MET A 1 15.40 1.08 -22.98
CA MET A 1 14.57 2.03 -22.21
C MET A 1 13.33 2.31 -23.07
N GLU A 2 12.54 1.27 -23.30
CA GLU A 2 11.47 1.26 -24.32
C GLU A 2 10.10 1.14 -23.64
N GLY A 3 9.14 1.95 -24.08
CA GLY A 3 7.70 1.67 -23.90
C GLY A 3 6.93 2.48 -22.85
N TYR A 4 7.50 3.52 -22.22
CA TYR A 4 6.72 4.33 -21.26
C TYR A 4 5.66 5.19 -21.97
N ARG A 5 4.39 5.00 -21.58
CA ARG A 5 3.27 5.83 -22.01
C ARG A 5 3.18 7.07 -21.11
N TYR A 6 2.97 8.24 -21.69
CA TYR A 6 2.77 9.49 -20.95
C TYR A 6 1.36 10.04 -21.20
N GLU A 7 0.76 10.64 -20.18
CA GLU A 7 -0.57 11.26 -20.20
C GLU A 7 -0.48 12.75 -19.85
N GLU A 8 -1.27 13.59 -20.52
CA GLU A 8 -1.35 15.01 -20.15
C GLU A 8 -2.38 15.21 -19.04
N LYS A 9 -1.94 15.77 -17.91
CA LYS A 9 -2.80 16.15 -16.78
C LYS A 9 -2.61 17.61 -16.42
N GLU A 10 -3.58 18.17 -15.73
CA GLU A 10 -3.48 19.52 -15.19
C GLU A 10 -2.88 19.48 -13.79
N ASP A 11 -1.85 20.30 -13.54
CA ASP A 11 -1.32 20.46 -12.19
C ASP A 11 -2.23 21.35 -11.33
N HIS A 12 -1.92 21.45 -10.04
CA HIS A 12 -2.67 22.30 -9.11
C HIS A 12 -2.68 23.80 -9.48
N ALA A 13 -1.85 24.23 -10.42
CA ALA A 13 -1.73 25.60 -10.90
C ALA A 13 -2.36 25.81 -12.29
N GLY A 14 -3.08 24.82 -12.83
CA GLY A 14 -3.76 24.90 -14.12
C GLY A 14 -2.88 24.63 -15.35
N ARG A 15 -1.63 24.20 -15.18
CA ARG A 15 -0.70 23.94 -16.28
C ARG A 15 -0.81 22.50 -16.76
N LYS A 16 -0.74 22.29 -18.08
CA LYS A 16 -0.67 20.94 -18.66
C LYS A 16 0.73 20.37 -18.48
N VAL A 17 0.81 19.22 -17.82
CA VAL A 17 2.05 18.48 -17.55
C VAL A 17 1.94 17.05 -18.04
N LYS A 18 3.04 16.51 -18.58
CA LYS A 18 3.13 15.11 -18.99
C LYS A 18 3.48 14.24 -17.78
N VAL A 19 2.61 13.30 -17.44
CA VAL A 19 2.76 12.37 -16.32
C VAL A 19 2.98 10.98 -16.88
N LEU A 20 3.78 10.16 -16.18
CA LEU A 20 3.94 8.76 -16.51
C LEU A 20 2.58 8.04 -16.36
N GLY A 21 2.12 7.41 -17.42
CA GLY A 21 0.91 6.59 -17.43
C GLY A 21 1.12 5.26 -16.70
N ALA A 22 0.10 4.40 -16.72
CA ALA A 22 0.18 3.09 -16.06
C ALA A 22 1.36 2.26 -16.61
N THR A 23 2.22 1.80 -15.70
CA THR A 23 3.35 0.87 -16.01
C THR A 23 3.06 -0.55 -15.53
N PHE A 24 1.82 -0.83 -15.17
CA PHE A 24 1.33 -2.13 -14.73
C PHE A 24 0.28 -2.62 -15.72
N GLU A 25 0.11 -3.93 -15.77
CA GLU A 25 -0.93 -4.55 -16.60
C GLU A 25 -2.31 -4.16 -16.07
N GLU A 26 -3.22 -3.83 -16.99
CA GLU A 26 -4.60 -3.54 -16.64
C GLU A 26 -5.27 -4.83 -16.15
N GLY A 27 -5.79 -4.79 -14.93
CA GLY A 27 -6.46 -5.94 -14.34
C GLY A 27 -6.81 -5.72 -12.87
N LYS A 28 -7.82 -6.46 -12.42
CA LYS A 28 -8.12 -6.62 -11.00
C LYS A 28 -7.94 -8.10 -10.68
N PRO A 29 -7.24 -8.46 -9.58
CA PRO A 29 -7.12 -9.86 -9.21
C PRO A 29 -8.52 -10.45 -9.04
N GLU A 30 -8.79 -11.55 -9.72
CA GLU A 30 -10.08 -12.26 -9.65
C GLU A 30 -10.23 -12.96 -8.30
N GLU A 31 -9.11 -13.36 -7.70
CA GLU A 31 -9.05 -14.05 -6.43
C GLU A 31 -8.62 -13.13 -5.27
N ARG A 32 -9.14 -13.42 -4.08
CA ARG A 32 -8.65 -12.79 -2.86
C ARG A 32 -7.33 -13.44 -2.48
N GLY A 33 -6.25 -12.66 -2.47
CA GLY A 33 -4.96 -13.14 -1.98
C GLY A 33 -5.02 -13.51 -0.51
N ASP A 34 -4.66 -14.76 -0.17
CA ASP A 34 -4.51 -15.21 1.21
C ASP A 34 -3.04 -15.20 1.61
N TRP A 35 -2.68 -14.30 2.54
CA TRP A 35 -1.30 -14.18 3.03
C TRP A 35 -0.79 -15.47 3.70
N ARG A 36 -1.70 -16.31 4.20
CA ARG A 36 -1.36 -17.57 4.88
C ARG A 36 -0.76 -18.59 3.93
N GLU A 37 -1.04 -18.50 2.63
CA GLU A 37 -0.48 -19.38 1.60
C GLU A 37 1.03 -19.21 1.45
N LYS A 38 1.56 -18.03 1.79
CA LYS A 38 2.99 -17.73 1.73
C LYS A 38 3.76 -18.21 2.96
N LEU A 39 3.08 -18.73 3.98
CA LEU A 39 3.68 -19.11 5.27
C LEU A 39 3.36 -20.56 5.61
N ALA A 40 4.39 -21.39 5.60
CA ALA A 40 4.26 -22.84 5.70
C ALA A 40 3.96 -23.29 7.14
N SER A 41 4.57 -22.64 8.13
CA SER A 41 4.52 -23.06 9.53
C SER A 41 3.70 -22.13 10.43
N ARG A 42 3.29 -22.65 11.58
CA ARG A 42 2.60 -21.88 12.62
C ARG A 42 3.48 -20.75 13.16
N ASP A 43 4.77 -21.02 13.38
CA ASP A 43 5.69 -20.03 13.93
C ASP A 43 5.94 -18.86 12.97
N GLU A 44 6.04 -19.12 11.67
CA GLU A 44 6.10 -18.08 10.64
C GLU A 44 4.84 -17.22 10.63
N ARG A 45 3.66 -17.85 10.72
CA ARG A 45 2.38 -17.12 10.79
C ARG A 45 2.31 -16.23 12.03
N LEU A 46 2.73 -16.75 13.19
CA LEU A 46 2.77 -15.96 14.43
C LEU A 46 3.80 -14.82 14.34
N GLY A 47 4.95 -15.05 13.71
CA GLY A 47 5.94 -14.01 13.43
C GLY A 47 5.40 -12.90 12.55
N PHE A 48 4.68 -13.27 11.48
CA PHE A 48 4.04 -12.34 10.57
C PHE A 48 2.97 -11.49 11.28
N ILE A 49 2.09 -12.12 12.07
CA ILE A 49 1.04 -11.39 12.82
C ILE A 49 1.67 -10.35 13.76
N ARG A 50 2.72 -10.74 14.51
CA ARG A 50 3.38 -9.86 15.48
C ARG A 50 4.11 -8.68 14.84
N SER A 51 4.64 -8.86 13.63
CA SER A 51 5.45 -7.84 12.95
C SER A 51 4.65 -7.05 11.91
N ALA A 52 4.13 -7.72 10.89
CA ALA A 52 3.47 -7.12 9.73
C ALA A 52 2.02 -6.72 10.01
N MET A 53 1.34 -7.41 10.92
CA MET A 53 -0.06 -7.09 11.28
C MET A 53 -0.17 -6.40 12.65
N ARG A 54 0.94 -5.84 13.14
CA ARG A 54 1.00 -5.18 14.45
C ARG A 54 -0.04 -4.06 14.59
N TYR A 55 -0.30 -3.31 13.52
CA TYR A 55 -1.33 -2.25 13.49
C TYR A 55 -2.73 -2.79 13.84
N TRP A 56 -3.05 -4.00 13.39
CA TRP A 56 -4.39 -4.59 13.55
C TRP A 56 -4.57 -5.38 14.84
N TYR A 57 -3.49 -5.93 15.40
CA TYR A 57 -3.57 -6.89 16.52
C TYR A 57 -2.76 -6.53 17.76
N SER A 58 -2.00 -5.44 17.74
CA SER A 58 -1.25 -5.00 18.93
C SER A 58 -2.08 -4.04 19.76
N ALA A 59 -2.22 -4.33 21.05
CA ALA A 59 -2.79 -3.41 22.03
C ALA A 59 -1.87 -2.21 22.35
N ASP A 60 -0.58 -2.31 22.04
CA ASP A 60 0.44 -1.29 22.29
C ASP A 60 0.60 -0.28 21.13
N TRP A 61 -0.42 -0.16 20.28
CA TRP A 61 -0.34 0.79 19.17
C TRP A 61 -0.61 2.22 19.64
N TYR A 62 0.46 3.01 19.71
CA TYR A 62 0.41 4.46 19.75
C TYR A 62 0.21 4.96 18.32
N GLY A 63 -1.04 5.06 17.86
CA GLY A 63 -1.36 5.78 16.63
C GLY A 63 -0.89 7.23 16.73
N SER A 64 -0.69 7.89 15.59
CA SER A 64 -0.42 9.34 15.51
C SER A 64 -1.50 10.22 16.18
N GLU A 65 -2.56 9.60 16.68
CA GLU A 65 -3.67 10.15 17.45
C GLU A 65 -3.30 10.66 18.84
N LYS A 66 -2.09 10.42 19.35
CA LYS A 66 -1.53 11.29 20.40
C LYS A 66 -1.06 12.61 19.78
N ARG A 67 -1.98 13.39 19.21
CA ARG A 67 -1.76 14.83 19.08
C ARG A 67 -1.55 15.39 20.49
N LYS A 68 -0.38 15.98 20.75
CA LYS A 68 -0.12 16.71 22.00
C LYS A 68 -0.86 18.06 22.07
N GLN A 69 -1.62 18.43 21.04
CA GLN A 69 -2.35 19.69 20.97
C GLN A 69 -3.65 19.53 20.16
N GLU A 70 -4.75 20.03 20.72
CA GLU A 70 -6.03 20.22 20.03
C GLU A 70 -5.86 21.27 18.92
N ALA A 71 -6.62 21.12 17.83
CA ALA A 71 -6.64 22.05 16.71
C ALA A 71 -7.53 23.27 17.00
#